data_AF-A0A8H3VRE9-F1
#
_entry.id   AF-A0A8H3VRE9-F1
#
_cell.length_a   1.000
_cell.length_b   1.000
_cell.length_c   1.000
_cell.angle_alpha   90.00
_cell.angle_beta   90.00
_cell.angle_gamma   90.00
#
_symmetry.space_group_name_H-M   'P 1'
#
loop_
_entity.id
_entity.type
_entity.pdbx_description
1 polymer ?
#
loop_
_entity_poly.entity_id
_entity_poly.type
_entity_poly.pdbx_seq_one_letter_code
_entity_poly.pdbx_strand_id
1 'polypeptide(L)'
;MSCPIPQVEDALSPYIHTRQETHRIRQTLTEYLKKHLRDDSEQPLSHLSLTCPAPSLRAKTTAIASDGIYKQYLEALMAHQRAQERYAAIKEEIHELNDDHERNRVEGRSGAQQSESVREYIQLLRQSRQHRKLEIIQDAVARLVDSESNPVHVDLKASIKEKLGEPPQPPMASLDQSDADSKVEELTFRLKKELLIARSRLEDAKTAKSTAEAERSMEPPTMLEKVETLRKARDELIAWVEGELAKIPEVDPDQSQIDMSFMEDEAQPSAEEISDQDLASRVDELYHRYTTAREKIIANVDATIAANTASSSTTTTISPEANRPSLAHQRTRTDDGLSRNTNPDLDRLATKLLPYLPVLSSTQTSSTSLQVQTSHLRRQLSTSSSETTKTLQRLAGESYLVPQDATSMIAWAKAAEETGGQTNQFVREQVEAGEASISRAKTILEVLKSRKDALGSMRGDL
;
A
#
# COMPACT_ATOMS: atom_id res chain seq x y z
N MET A 1 -31.63 39.17 33.43
CA MET A 1 -32.63 38.67 32.46
C MET A 1 -32.81 37.20 32.77
N SER A 2 -33.98 36.80 33.26
CA SER A 2 -34.23 35.43 33.72
C SER A 2 -34.41 34.50 32.52
N CYS A 3 -33.73 33.36 32.53
CA CYS A 3 -33.77 32.38 31.45
C CYS A 3 -35.05 31.53 31.58
N PRO A 4 -35.73 31.14 30.49
CA PRO A 4 -37.00 30.40 30.57
C PRO A 4 -36.89 28.96 31.13
N ILE A 5 -35.68 28.49 31.48
CA ILE A 5 -35.44 27.14 32.04
C ILE A 5 -34.45 27.25 33.22
N PRO A 6 -34.90 27.11 34.49
CA PRO A 6 -34.05 27.34 35.67
C PRO A 6 -32.93 26.31 35.83
N GLN A 7 -33.13 25.07 35.36
CA GLN A 7 -32.08 24.03 35.37
C GLN A 7 -30.88 24.39 34.49
N VAL A 8 -31.11 25.13 33.41
CA VAL A 8 -30.05 25.61 32.51
C VAL A 8 -29.35 26.81 33.13
N GLU A 9 -30.08 27.67 33.85
CA GLU A 9 -29.51 28.79 34.58
C GLU A 9 -28.59 28.32 35.71
N ASP A 10 -28.98 27.30 36.48
CA ASP A 10 -28.11 26.70 37.52
C ASP A 10 -26.85 26.07 36.92
N ALA A 11 -26.98 25.33 35.80
CA ALA A 11 -25.85 24.70 35.13
C ALA A 11 -24.88 25.72 34.49
N LEU A 12 -25.40 26.85 34.01
CA LEU A 12 -24.60 27.90 33.39
C LEU A 12 -24.15 28.98 34.38
N SER A 13 -24.70 29.02 35.59
CA SER A 13 -24.36 30.01 36.63
C SER A 13 -22.86 30.14 36.91
N PRO A 14 -22.03 29.07 36.90
CA PRO A 14 -20.58 29.20 37.11
C PRO A 14 -19.85 29.81 35.90
N TYR A 15 -20.51 29.84 34.73
CA TYR A 15 -19.94 30.31 33.47
C TYR A 15 -20.49 31.69 33.06
N ILE A 16 -21.60 32.12 33.64
CA ILE A 16 -22.20 33.45 33.43
C ILE A 16 -21.51 34.45 34.36
N HIS A 17 -20.55 35.19 33.81
CA HIS A 17 -19.82 36.21 34.54
C HIS A 17 -20.41 37.59 34.29
N THR A 18 -20.27 38.50 35.25
CA THR A 18 -20.58 39.91 35.01
C THR A 18 -19.64 40.48 33.94
N ARG A 19 -20.06 41.57 33.29
CA ARG A 19 -19.24 42.24 32.26
C ARG A 19 -17.87 42.67 32.81
N GLN A 20 -17.82 43.08 34.07
CA GLN A 20 -16.59 43.52 34.74
C GLN A 20 -15.65 42.34 35.05
N GLU A 21 -16.20 41.23 35.57
CA GLU A 21 -15.43 40.01 35.81
C GLU A 21 -14.89 39.44 34.51
N THR A 22 -15.73 39.39 33.46
CA THR A 22 -15.31 38.93 32.13
C THR A 22 -14.15 39.79 31.60
N HIS A 23 -14.21 41.11 31.77
CA HIS A 23 -13.13 42.01 31.38
C HIS A 23 -11.84 41.76 32.18
N ARG A 24 -11.95 41.58 33.50
CA ARG A 24 -10.83 41.27 34.38
C ARG A 24 -10.18 39.93 34.03
N ILE A 25 -10.98 38.89 33.79
CA ILE A 25 -10.53 37.56 33.36
C ILE A 25 -9.78 37.67 32.03
N ARG A 26 -10.35 38.37 31.04
CA ARG A 26 -9.70 38.61 29.75
C ARG A 26 -8.34 39.31 29.92
N GLN A 27 -8.28 40.37 30.72
CA GLN A 27 -7.04 41.09 31.05
C GLN A 27 -5.99 40.16 31.64
N THR A 28 -6.33 39.41 32.69
CA THR A 28 -5.40 38.47 33.34
C THR A 28 -4.91 37.38 32.39
N LEU A 29 -5.80 36.81 31.55
CA LEU A 29 -5.41 35.80 30.56
C LEU A 29 -4.48 36.38 29.50
N THR A 30 -4.72 37.62 29.10
CA THR A 30 -3.90 38.27 28.07
C THR A 30 -2.53 38.68 28.60
N GLU A 31 -2.44 39.11 29.85
CA GLU A 31 -1.15 39.31 30.53
C GLU A 31 -0.38 37.99 30.67
N TYR A 32 -1.07 36.90 31.02
CA TYR A 32 -0.45 35.57 31.09
C TYR A 32 0.04 35.11 29.71
N LEU A 33 -0.80 35.19 28.68
CA LEU A 33 -0.46 34.81 27.31
C LEU A 33 0.67 35.68 26.75
N LYS A 34 0.67 37.00 26.99
CA LYS A 34 1.79 37.89 26.63
C LYS A 34 3.14 37.46 27.21
N LYS A 35 3.16 36.87 28.41
CA LYS A 35 4.40 36.38 29.02
C LYS A 35 4.89 35.08 28.35
N HIS A 36 3.99 34.29 27.76
CA HIS A 36 4.27 32.96 27.22
C HIS A 36 4.32 32.89 25.69
N LEU A 37 3.86 33.92 24.98
CA LEU A 37 3.96 34.02 23.53
C LEU A 37 5.12 34.93 23.14
N ARG A 38 5.93 34.48 22.18
CA ARG A 38 6.94 35.29 21.50
C ARG A 38 6.33 35.72 20.17
N ASP A 39 6.15 37.02 20.03
CA ASP A 39 5.73 37.63 18.77
C ASP A 39 6.98 38.17 18.08
N ASP A 40 7.23 37.71 16.86
CA ASP A 40 8.31 38.23 16.01
C ASP A 40 7.82 39.45 15.20
N SER A 41 6.56 39.87 15.37
CA SER A 41 5.99 41.09 14.78
C SER A 41 5.97 42.27 15.76
N GLU A 42 6.21 43.48 15.27
CA GLU A 42 6.27 44.72 16.07
C GLU A 42 4.89 45.20 16.60
N GLN A 43 3.83 44.40 16.43
CA GLN A 43 2.48 44.82 16.80
C GLN A 43 2.17 44.50 18.27
N PRO A 44 1.54 45.43 19.01
CA PRO A 44 1.19 45.17 20.40
C PRO A 44 0.10 44.10 20.48
N LEU A 45 0.42 42.96 21.10
CA LEU A 45 -0.57 41.90 21.34
C LEU A 45 -1.77 42.48 22.10
N SER A 46 -2.94 42.46 21.47
CA SER A 46 -4.21 42.91 22.03
C SER A 46 -5.14 41.71 22.19
N HIS A 47 -6.20 41.84 23.00
CA HIS A 47 -7.21 40.80 23.15
C HIS A 47 -7.78 40.32 21.81
N LEU A 48 -7.91 41.25 20.84
CA LEU A 48 -8.46 40.96 19.51
C LEU A 48 -7.45 40.26 18.59
N SER A 49 -6.15 40.47 18.77
CA SER A 49 -5.12 39.77 17.99
C SER A 49 -4.89 38.34 18.50
N LEU A 50 -5.20 38.07 19.77
CA LEU A 50 -5.17 36.72 20.34
C LEU A 50 -6.40 35.88 19.95
N THR A 51 -7.54 36.50 19.59
CA THR A 51 -8.72 35.76 19.10
C THR A 51 -8.54 35.23 17.68
N CYS A 52 -7.61 35.77 16.90
CA CYS A 52 -7.26 35.29 15.57
C CYS A 52 -5.73 35.34 15.41
N PRO A 53 -5.01 34.29 15.85
CA PRO A 53 -3.55 34.32 15.85
C PRO A 53 -2.99 34.33 14.43
N ALA A 54 -2.11 35.29 14.15
CA ALA A 54 -1.28 35.28 12.95
C ALA A 54 -0.31 34.08 12.97
N PRO A 55 0.05 33.51 11.80
CA PRO A 55 0.93 32.35 11.71
C PRO A 55 2.36 32.60 12.22
N SER A 56 2.72 33.85 12.51
CA SER A 56 4.01 34.27 13.07
C SER A 56 4.11 34.13 14.60
N LEU A 57 2.99 33.91 15.30
CA LEU A 57 2.99 33.80 16.76
C LEU A 57 3.56 32.44 17.19
N ARG A 58 4.73 32.46 17.83
CA ARG A 58 5.36 31.26 18.38
C ARG A 58 5.20 31.25 19.89
N ALA A 59 4.50 30.25 20.41
CA ALA A 59 4.50 30.00 21.85
C ALA A 59 5.95 29.72 22.31
N LYS A 60 6.43 30.46 23.32
CA LYS A 60 7.61 30.02 24.06
C LYS A 60 7.18 28.74 24.74
N THR A 61 7.76 27.61 24.30
CA THR A 61 7.50 26.29 24.84
C THR A 61 7.47 26.39 26.35
N THR A 62 6.28 26.26 26.89
CA THR A 62 6.08 26.33 28.32
C THR A 62 6.85 25.17 28.93
N ALA A 63 7.72 25.47 29.89
CA ALA A 63 8.09 24.54 30.93
C ALA A 63 6.87 24.30 31.85
N ILE A 64 5.74 23.86 31.28
CA ILE A 64 4.75 23.15 32.09
C ILE A 64 5.47 21.84 32.43
N ALA A 65 5.72 21.63 33.73
CA ALA A 65 6.27 20.39 34.25
C ALA A 65 5.22 19.28 34.09
N SER A 66 4.90 18.92 32.86
CA SER A 66 4.07 17.77 32.51
C SER A 66 5.02 16.61 32.30
N ASP A 67 5.42 15.98 33.39
CA ASP A 67 6.13 14.71 33.29
C ASP A 67 5.14 13.65 32.77
N GLY A 68 5.52 12.87 31.75
CA GLY A 68 4.70 11.80 31.17
C GLY A 68 4.17 12.05 29.74
N ILE A 69 3.00 11.44 29.44
CA ILE A 69 2.42 11.26 28.09
C ILE A 69 2.25 12.57 27.32
N TYR A 70 1.90 13.67 28.01
CA TYR A 70 1.73 14.98 27.36
C TYR A 70 3.05 15.53 26.80
N LYS A 71 4.19 15.27 27.45
CA LYS A 71 5.52 15.62 26.92
C LYS A 71 5.83 14.81 25.66
N GLN A 72 5.54 13.51 25.67
CA GLN A 72 5.72 12.64 24.49
C GLN A 72 4.82 13.07 23.33
N TYR A 73 3.57 13.47 23.61
CA TYR A 73 2.65 14.00 22.61
C TYR A 73 3.17 15.31 22.01
N LEU A 74 3.64 16.25 22.83
CA LEU A 74 4.25 17.48 22.33
C LEU A 74 5.52 17.21 21.51
N GLU A 75 6.36 16.27 21.95
CA GLU A 75 7.55 15.86 21.21
C GLU A 75 7.19 15.23 19.87
N ALA A 76 6.17 14.37 19.83
CA ALA A 76 5.65 13.77 18.61
C ALA A 76 5.07 14.83 17.66
N LEU A 77 4.36 15.84 18.17
CA LEU A 77 3.81 16.93 17.38
C LEU A 77 4.93 17.80 16.80
N MET A 78 5.95 18.13 17.60
CA MET A 78 7.14 18.85 17.12
C MET A 78 7.91 18.02 16.08
N ALA A 79 8.05 16.72 16.27
CA ALA A 79 8.69 15.83 15.32
C ALA A 79 7.90 15.74 14.00
N HIS A 80 6.57 15.70 14.09
CA HIS A 80 5.68 15.70 12.93
C HIS A 80 5.81 17.01 12.14
N GLN A 81 5.82 18.17 12.83
CA GLN A 81 6.03 19.46 12.17
C GLN A 81 7.39 19.51 11.44
N ARG A 82 8.48 19.07 12.09
CA ARG A 82 9.80 18.99 11.43
C ARG A 82 9.81 18.03 10.25
N ALA A 83 9.07 16.93 10.34
CA ALA A 83 8.96 15.97 9.23
C ALA A 83 8.19 16.59 8.04
N GLN A 84 7.13 17.35 8.30
CA GLN A 84 6.40 18.08 7.27
C GLN A 84 7.27 19.14 6.59
N GLU A 85 8.06 19.90 7.36
CA GLU A 85 9.00 20.89 6.83
C GLU A 85 10.06 20.24 5.93
N ARG A 86 10.62 19.10 6.36
CA ARG A 86 11.56 18.32 5.53
C ARG A 86 10.91 17.77 4.27
N TYR A 87 9.68 17.28 4.38
CA TYR A 87 8.93 16.78 3.22
C TYR A 87 8.67 17.91 2.21
N ALA A 88 8.29 19.09 2.68
CA ALA A 88 8.10 20.26 1.82
C ALA A 88 9.41 20.66 1.13
N ALA A 89 10.52 20.72 1.86
CA ALA A 89 11.84 21.02 1.29
C ALA A 89 12.28 19.99 0.22
N ILE A 90 12.11 18.69 0.49
CA ILE A 90 12.43 17.63 -0.48
C ILE A 90 11.51 17.73 -1.70
N LYS A 91 10.23 18.05 -1.49
CA LYS A 91 9.28 18.23 -2.59
C LYS A 91 9.68 19.41 -3.48
N GLU A 92 10.15 20.50 -2.89
CA GLU A 92 10.68 21.66 -3.63
C GLU A 92 11.95 21.28 -4.40
N GLU A 93 12.90 20.56 -3.78
CA GLU A 93 14.12 20.06 -4.45
C GLU A 93 13.79 19.14 -5.65
N ILE A 94 12.82 18.24 -5.50
CA ILE A 94 12.36 17.38 -6.61
C ILE A 94 11.74 18.21 -7.73
N HIS A 95 10.97 19.24 -7.39
CA HIS A 95 10.42 20.16 -8.39
C HIS A 95 11.52 20.92 -9.13
N GLU A 96 12.53 21.43 -8.41
CA GLU A 96 13.69 22.09 -9.03
C GLU A 96 14.47 21.16 -9.96
N LEU A 97 14.75 19.93 -9.54
CA LEU A 97 15.43 18.94 -10.38
C LEU A 97 14.63 18.56 -11.63
N ASN A 98 13.31 18.45 -11.50
CA ASN A 98 12.44 18.14 -12.62
C ASN A 98 12.36 19.32 -13.60
N ASP A 99 12.29 20.55 -13.11
CA ASP A 99 12.31 21.76 -13.93
C ASP A 99 13.67 21.93 -14.63
N ASP A 100 14.77 21.62 -13.97
CA ASP A 100 16.10 21.60 -14.58
C ASP A 100 16.25 20.47 -15.62
N HIS A 101 15.61 19.32 -15.41
CA HIS A 101 15.58 18.25 -16.41
C HIS A 101 14.77 18.66 -17.65
N GLU A 102 13.60 19.28 -17.46
CA GLU A 102 12.78 19.78 -18.57
C GLU A 102 13.45 20.95 -19.31
N ARG A 103 14.12 21.87 -18.61
CA ARG A 103 14.97 22.91 -19.25
C ARG A 103 16.10 22.30 -20.07
N ASN A 104 16.82 21.33 -19.51
CA ASN A 104 17.90 20.63 -20.22
C ASN A 104 17.40 19.80 -21.42
N ARG A 105 16.16 19.32 -21.37
CA ARG A 105 15.51 18.58 -22.47
C ARG A 105 15.10 19.51 -23.61
N VAL A 106 14.61 20.72 -23.30
CA VAL A 106 14.29 21.76 -24.29
C VAL A 106 15.55 22.31 -24.98
N GLU A 107 16.68 22.36 -24.26
CA GLU A 107 17.97 22.80 -24.82
C GLU A 107 18.70 21.73 -25.67
N GLY A 108 18.15 20.52 -25.81
CA GLY A 108 18.56 19.51 -26.81
C GLY A 108 20.01 19.00 -26.73
N ARG A 109 20.81 19.41 -25.74
CA ARG A 109 22.26 19.14 -25.69
C ARG A 109 22.66 17.91 -24.85
N SER A 110 21.79 17.36 -24.02
CA SER A 110 22.18 16.43 -22.96
C SER A 110 21.82 14.95 -23.21
N GLY A 111 20.76 14.65 -23.98
CA GLY A 111 20.35 13.26 -24.23
C GLY A 111 21.36 12.42 -25.03
N ALA A 112 21.98 13.03 -26.06
CA ALA A 112 22.99 12.35 -26.87
C ALA A 112 24.31 12.15 -26.09
N GLN A 113 24.78 13.19 -25.37
CA GLN A 113 26.02 13.12 -24.60
C GLN A 113 25.93 12.21 -23.36
N GLN A 114 24.76 12.11 -22.71
CA GLN A 114 24.56 11.14 -21.63
C GLN A 114 24.52 9.70 -22.16
N SER A 115 23.94 9.47 -23.35
CA SER A 115 23.96 8.15 -23.97
C SER A 115 25.37 7.73 -24.40
N GLU A 116 26.20 8.69 -24.81
CA GLU A 116 27.59 8.49 -25.20
C GLU A 116 28.48 8.23 -23.96
N SER A 117 28.32 8.99 -22.88
CA SER A 117 29.06 8.77 -21.63
C SER A 117 28.71 7.43 -20.96
N VAL A 118 27.45 6.99 -21.01
CA VAL A 118 27.06 5.66 -20.53
C VAL A 118 27.67 4.55 -21.40
N ARG A 119 27.73 4.75 -22.73
CA ARG A 119 28.39 3.81 -23.64
C ARG A 119 29.89 3.73 -23.39
N GLU A 120 30.56 4.86 -23.18
CA GLU A 120 31.97 4.93 -22.80
C GLU A 120 32.23 4.24 -21.45
N TYR A 121 31.37 4.48 -20.45
CA TYR A 121 31.47 3.82 -19.15
C TYR A 121 31.34 2.31 -19.25
N ILE A 122 30.39 1.80 -20.05
CA ILE A 122 30.24 0.35 -20.29
C ILE A 122 31.48 -0.22 -20.97
N GLN A 123 32.08 0.50 -21.92
CA GLN A 123 33.32 0.08 -22.57
C GLN A 123 34.48 0.01 -21.57
N LEU A 124 34.64 1.01 -20.72
CA LEU A 124 35.66 1.04 -19.67
C LEU A 124 35.47 -0.09 -18.66
N LEU A 125 34.22 -0.43 -18.33
CA LEU A 125 33.90 -1.53 -17.42
C LEU A 125 34.22 -2.91 -18.05
N ARG A 126 33.99 -3.07 -19.35
CA ARG A 126 34.42 -4.26 -20.11
C ARG A 126 35.94 -4.37 -20.15
N GLN A 127 36.64 -3.27 -20.44
CA GLN A 127 38.10 -3.21 -20.42
C GLN A 127 38.67 -3.53 -19.03
N SER A 128 38.09 -2.98 -17.97
CA SER A 128 38.50 -3.25 -16.58
C SER A 128 38.31 -4.72 -16.21
N ARG A 129 37.21 -5.35 -16.65
CA ARG A 129 36.99 -6.79 -16.47
C ARG A 129 38.00 -7.63 -17.25
N GLN A 130 38.33 -7.23 -18.48
CA GLN A 130 39.37 -7.89 -19.28
C GLN A 130 40.75 -7.75 -18.64
N HIS A 131 41.08 -6.57 -18.12
CA HIS A 131 42.34 -6.34 -17.41
C HIS A 131 42.42 -7.22 -16.16
N ARG A 132 41.39 -7.29 -15.32
CA ARG A 132 41.40 -8.19 -14.15
C ARG A 132 41.59 -9.65 -14.53
N LYS A 133 40.98 -10.09 -15.64
CA LYS A 133 41.20 -11.45 -16.16
C LYS A 133 42.65 -11.67 -16.59
N LEU A 134 43.25 -10.69 -17.28
CA LEU A 134 44.65 -10.75 -17.68
C LEU A 134 45.60 -10.72 -16.46
N GLU A 135 45.27 -9.94 -15.43
CA GLU A 135 46.03 -9.87 -14.18
C GLU A 135 46.01 -11.22 -13.45
N ILE A 136 44.86 -11.90 -13.38
CA ILE A 136 44.77 -13.27 -12.84
C ILE A 136 45.64 -14.25 -13.65
N ILE A 137 45.63 -14.14 -14.97
CA ILE A 137 46.49 -14.99 -15.83
C ILE A 137 47.96 -14.65 -15.62
N GLN A 138 48.30 -13.37 -15.49
CA GLN A 138 49.66 -12.91 -15.24
C GLN A 138 50.16 -13.39 -13.88
N ASP A 139 49.34 -13.29 -12.83
CA ASP A 139 49.63 -13.83 -11.50
C ASP A 139 49.80 -15.35 -11.52
N ALA A 140 48.95 -16.06 -12.27
CA ALA A 140 49.09 -17.51 -12.46
C ALA A 140 50.40 -17.87 -13.17
N VAL A 141 50.78 -17.12 -14.21
CA VAL A 141 52.03 -17.33 -14.93
C VAL A 141 53.23 -16.96 -14.04
N ALA A 142 53.17 -15.87 -13.28
CA ALA A 142 54.22 -15.48 -12.34
C ALA A 142 54.43 -16.57 -11.27
N ARG A 143 53.34 -17.13 -10.72
CA ARG A 143 53.42 -18.28 -9.79
C ARG A 143 54.04 -19.52 -10.41
N LEU A 144 53.80 -19.76 -11.71
CA LEU A 144 54.44 -20.87 -12.42
C LEU A 144 55.93 -20.62 -12.66
N VAL A 145 56.32 -19.40 -13.03
CA VAL A 145 57.72 -19.01 -13.27
C VAL A 145 58.53 -19.01 -11.97
N ASP A 146 57.96 -18.50 -10.87
CA ASP A 146 58.60 -18.53 -9.54
C ASP A 146 58.76 -19.96 -9.00
N SER A 147 58.00 -20.93 -9.55
CA SER A 147 58.06 -22.34 -9.18
C SER A 147 59.03 -23.18 -10.01
N GLU A 148 59.68 -22.60 -11.03
CA GLU A 148 60.68 -23.32 -11.84
C GLU A 148 62.03 -23.43 -11.11
N SER A 149 62.13 -24.38 -10.17
CA SER A 149 63.40 -25.05 -9.91
C SER A 149 63.32 -26.48 -10.46
N ASN A 150 63.93 -26.66 -11.65
CA ASN A 150 64.31 -27.91 -12.30
C ASN A 150 63.37 -28.45 -13.42
N PRO A 151 63.64 -28.14 -14.71
CA PRO A 151 62.82 -28.54 -15.84
C PRO A 151 63.34 -29.85 -16.45
N VAL A 152 63.07 -30.99 -15.81
CA VAL A 152 63.29 -32.30 -16.46
C VAL A 152 62.09 -33.21 -16.17
N HIS A 153 61.16 -33.24 -17.13
CA HIS A 153 60.17 -34.31 -17.33
C HIS A 153 58.93 -34.43 -16.43
N VAL A 154 58.34 -33.34 -15.92
CA VAL A 154 56.97 -33.40 -15.38
C VAL A 154 55.99 -32.83 -16.39
N ASP A 155 54.99 -33.62 -16.75
CA ASP A 155 53.87 -33.26 -17.63
C ASP A 155 53.28 -31.93 -17.17
N LEU A 156 53.43 -30.88 -17.99
CA LEU A 156 53.18 -29.49 -17.61
C LEU A 156 51.75 -29.31 -17.06
N LYS A 157 50.80 -30.09 -17.61
CA LYS A 157 49.38 -30.10 -17.20
C LYS A 157 49.18 -30.67 -15.80
N ALA A 158 49.96 -31.68 -15.40
CA ALA A 158 49.88 -32.26 -14.07
C ALA A 158 50.46 -31.30 -13.01
N SER A 159 51.57 -30.64 -13.33
CA SER A 159 52.17 -29.61 -12.45
C SER A 159 51.24 -28.40 -12.27
N ILE A 160 50.61 -27.93 -13.36
CA ILE A 160 49.61 -26.85 -13.30
C ILE A 160 48.39 -27.25 -12.45
N LYS A 161 47.89 -28.49 -12.59
CA LYS A 161 46.76 -29.01 -11.80
C LYS A 161 47.10 -29.13 -10.31
N GLU A 162 48.33 -29.50 -9.98
CA GLU A 162 48.80 -29.63 -8.60
C GLU A 162 48.99 -28.27 -7.90
N LYS A 163 49.51 -27.26 -8.61
CA LYS A 163 49.88 -25.97 -8.00
C LYS A 163 48.79 -24.89 -8.08
N LEU A 164 48.01 -24.87 -9.15
CA LEU A 164 46.94 -23.88 -9.35
C LEU A 164 45.55 -24.37 -8.91
N GLY A 165 45.44 -25.67 -8.61
CA GLY A 165 44.17 -26.34 -8.36
C GLY A 165 43.41 -26.64 -9.66
N GLU A 166 42.44 -27.54 -9.58
CA GLU A 166 41.53 -27.81 -10.71
C GLU A 166 40.70 -26.55 -10.97
N PRO A 167 40.69 -25.99 -12.20
CA PRO A 167 39.82 -24.85 -12.50
C PRO A 167 38.39 -25.25 -12.17
N PRO A 168 37.57 -24.35 -11.59
CA PRO A 168 36.16 -24.65 -11.38
C PRO A 168 35.58 -25.06 -12.72
N GLN A 169 35.14 -26.33 -12.81
CA GLN A 169 34.45 -26.79 -14.01
C GLN A 169 33.33 -25.79 -14.25
N PRO A 170 33.27 -25.13 -15.42
CA PRO A 170 32.05 -24.39 -15.76
C PRO A 170 30.92 -25.38 -15.58
N PRO A 171 29.78 -25.00 -14.97
CA PRO A 171 28.72 -25.94 -14.65
C PRO A 171 28.41 -26.72 -15.91
N MET A 172 28.95 -27.95 -15.95
CA MET A 172 28.68 -28.88 -17.01
C MET A 172 27.25 -29.26 -16.72
N ALA A 173 26.35 -28.56 -17.39
CA ALA A 173 25.04 -29.06 -17.65
C ALA A 173 25.24 -30.40 -18.36
N SER A 174 25.36 -31.48 -17.59
CA SER A 174 24.75 -32.75 -17.95
C SER A 174 23.23 -32.57 -17.84
N LEU A 175 22.71 -31.66 -18.65
CA LEU A 175 21.32 -31.62 -19.01
C LEU A 175 21.33 -32.17 -20.42
N ASP A 176 20.73 -33.34 -20.59
CA ASP A 176 20.66 -34.08 -21.84
C ASP A 176 20.56 -33.12 -23.03
N GLN A 177 21.59 -33.08 -23.87
CA GLN A 177 21.63 -32.14 -25.01
C GLN A 177 20.42 -32.32 -25.93
N SER A 178 19.81 -33.52 -25.95
CA SER A 178 18.54 -33.79 -26.63
C SER A 178 17.33 -33.10 -25.99
N ASP A 179 17.29 -32.94 -24.67
CA ASP A 179 16.21 -32.25 -23.96
C ASP A 179 16.39 -30.72 -24.02
N ALA A 180 17.64 -30.25 -24.01
CA ALA A 180 17.92 -28.83 -24.23
C ALA A 180 17.59 -28.41 -25.67
N ASP A 181 17.99 -29.20 -26.67
CA ASP A 181 17.71 -28.89 -28.08
C ASP A 181 16.21 -29.02 -28.39
N SER A 182 15.52 -30.04 -27.88
CA SER A 182 14.06 -30.15 -28.05
C SER A 182 13.30 -29.02 -27.36
N LYS A 183 13.75 -28.58 -26.18
CA LYS A 183 13.17 -27.42 -25.47
C LYS A 183 13.46 -26.11 -26.19
N VAL A 184 14.65 -25.95 -26.79
CA VAL A 184 14.98 -24.79 -27.63
C VAL A 184 14.12 -24.82 -28.90
N GLU A 185 13.92 -25.97 -29.54
CA GLU A 185 13.02 -26.12 -30.67
C GLU A 185 11.58 -25.79 -30.31
N GLU A 186 11.07 -26.27 -29.18
CA GLU A 186 9.74 -25.94 -28.66
C GLU A 186 9.59 -24.43 -28.40
N LEU A 187 10.58 -23.80 -27.77
CA LEU A 187 10.60 -22.36 -27.54
C LEU A 187 10.66 -21.58 -28.86
N THR A 188 11.42 -22.06 -29.85
CA THR A 188 11.46 -21.42 -31.17
C THR A 188 10.16 -21.60 -31.93
N PHE A 189 9.48 -22.74 -31.79
CA PHE A 189 8.18 -22.99 -32.38
C PHE A 189 7.11 -22.11 -31.73
N ARG A 190 7.15 -21.98 -30.40
CA ARG A 190 6.30 -21.05 -29.64
C ARG A 190 6.55 -19.62 -30.08
N LEU A 191 7.80 -19.20 -30.22
CA LEU A 191 8.15 -17.86 -30.69
C LEU A 191 7.70 -17.62 -32.13
N LYS A 192 7.87 -18.60 -33.04
CA LYS A 192 7.36 -18.52 -34.42
C LYS A 192 5.84 -18.42 -34.44
N LYS A 193 5.14 -19.18 -33.60
CA LYS A 193 3.68 -19.13 -33.46
C LYS A 193 3.23 -17.76 -32.96
N GLU A 194 3.83 -17.26 -31.89
CA GLU A 194 3.53 -15.94 -31.34
C GLU A 194 3.86 -14.82 -32.34
N LEU A 195 4.95 -14.95 -33.09
CA LEU A 195 5.30 -14.00 -34.15
C LEU A 195 4.29 -14.02 -35.29
N LEU A 196 3.77 -15.20 -35.66
CA LEU A 196 2.73 -15.33 -36.69
C LEU A 196 1.40 -14.71 -36.20
N ILE A 197 1.03 -14.95 -34.93
CA ILE A 197 -0.14 -14.33 -34.29
C ILE A 197 0.03 -12.81 -34.20
N ALA A 198 1.21 -12.33 -33.79
CA ALA A 198 1.50 -10.90 -33.73
C ALA A 198 1.48 -10.26 -35.13
N ARG A 199 1.99 -10.97 -36.14
CA ARG A 199 1.96 -10.52 -37.53
C ARG A 199 0.53 -10.49 -38.08
N SER A 200 -0.30 -11.50 -37.80
CA SER A 200 -1.71 -11.50 -38.23
C SER A 200 -2.46 -10.35 -37.56
N ARG A 201 -2.30 -10.17 -36.24
CA ARG A 201 -2.88 -9.02 -35.50
C ARG A 201 -2.45 -7.68 -36.05
N LEU A 202 -1.19 -7.55 -36.47
CA LEU A 202 -0.66 -6.33 -37.07
C LEU A 202 -1.27 -6.07 -38.45
N GLU A 203 -1.46 -7.10 -39.28
CA GLU A 203 -2.15 -6.96 -40.56
C GLU A 203 -3.65 -6.68 -40.38
N ASP A 204 -4.30 -7.28 -39.39
CA ASP A 204 -5.70 -6.97 -39.01
C ASP A 204 -5.82 -5.50 -38.56
N ALA A 205 -4.88 -5.02 -37.74
CA ALA A 205 -4.84 -3.62 -37.32
C ALA A 205 -4.55 -2.65 -38.48
N LYS A 206 -3.69 -3.02 -39.43
CA LYS A 206 -3.43 -2.23 -40.64
C LYS A 206 -4.63 -2.16 -41.57
N THR A 207 -5.32 -3.29 -41.78
CA THR A 207 -6.54 -3.33 -42.60
C THR A 207 -7.65 -2.52 -41.94
N ALA A 208 -7.85 -2.64 -40.62
CA ALA A 208 -8.79 -1.81 -39.86
C ALA A 208 -8.45 -0.31 -39.91
N LYS A 209 -7.16 0.04 -39.88
CA LYS A 209 -6.72 1.43 -40.05
C LYS A 209 -6.99 1.94 -41.47
N SER A 210 -6.69 1.14 -42.50
CA SER A 210 -6.95 1.49 -43.89
C SER A 210 -8.45 1.63 -44.18
N THR A 211 -9.30 0.81 -43.57
CA THR A 211 -10.77 0.93 -43.71
C THR A 211 -11.28 2.19 -42.99
N ALA A 212 -10.78 2.49 -41.79
CA ALA A 212 -11.12 3.71 -41.06
C ALA A 212 -10.65 4.99 -41.77
N GLU A 213 -9.48 4.96 -42.43
CA GLU A 213 -8.98 6.06 -43.26
C GLU A 213 -9.81 6.22 -44.55
N ALA A 214 -10.25 5.11 -45.17
CA ALA A 214 -11.17 5.15 -46.31
C ALA A 214 -12.55 5.72 -45.91
N GLU A 215 -13.09 5.33 -44.76
CA GLU A 215 -14.35 5.84 -44.21
C GLU A 215 -14.27 7.32 -43.82
N ARG A 216 -13.11 7.80 -43.34
CA ARG A 216 -12.85 9.23 -43.10
C ARG A 216 -12.71 10.07 -44.37
N SER A 217 -12.40 9.44 -45.51
CA SER A 217 -12.28 10.14 -46.80
C SER A 217 -13.64 10.37 -47.48
N MET A 218 -14.70 9.69 -47.01
CA MET A 218 -16.07 9.98 -47.39
C MET A 218 -16.67 11.06 -46.47
N GLU A 219 -17.51 11.89 -47.09
CA GLU A 219 -18.28 13.05 -46.61
C GLU A 219 -18.53 13.17 -45.09
N PRO A 220 -18.57 14.38 -44.50
CA PRO A 220 -18.75 14.57 -43.06
C PRO A 220 -19.97 13.79 -42.53
N PRO A 221 -19.79 12.94 -41.49
CA PRO A 221 -20.82 12.00 -41.08
C PRO A 221 -22.07 12.70 -40.55
N THR A 222 -23.20 12.24 -41.01
CA THR A 222 -24.53 12.66 -40.61
C THR A 222 -24.71 12.38 -39.11
N MET A 223 -25.49 13.18 -38.39
CA MET A 223 -25.66 13.02 -36.92
C MET A 223 -26.11 11.60 -36.52
N LEU A 224 -26.88 10.93 -37.37
CA LEU A 224 -27.33 9.55 -37.17
C LEU A 224 -26.17 8.54 -37.25
N GLU A 225 -25.24 8.72 -38.18
CA GLU A 225 -24.05 7.87 -38.32
C GLU A 225 -23.10 8.05 -37.12
N LYS A 226 -23.03 9.26 -36.55
CA LYS A 226 -22.30 9.51 -35.29
C LYS A 226 -22.93 8.78 -34.10
N VAL A 227 -24.25 8.72 -34.03
CA VAL A 227 -24.95 7.97 -32.98
C VAL A 227 -24.75 6.46 -33.17
N GLU A 228 -24.78 5.97 -34.41
CA GLU A 228 -24.55 4.55 -34.71
C GLU A 228 -23.11 4.12 -34.45
N THR A 229 -22.12 4.94 -34.81
CA THR A 229 -20.70 4.69 -34.50
C THR A 229 -20.45 4.71 -32.99
N LEU A 230 -21.08 5.62 -32.23
CA LEU A 230 -21.01 5.61 -30.77
C LEU A 230 -21.68 4.39 -30.16
N ARG A 231 -22.80 3.91 -30.72
CA ARG A 231 -23.43 2.65 -30.30
C ARG A 231 -22.52 1.45 -30.58
N LYS A 232 -21.92 1.37 -31.76
CA LYS A 232 -20.93 0.33 -32.10
C LYS A 232 -19.72 0.36 -31.16
N ALA A 233 -19.18 1.55 -30.87
CA ALA A 233 -18.08 1.70 -29.92
C ALA A 233 -18.46 1.30 -28.49
N ARG A 234 -19.70 1.59 -28.06
CA ARG A 234 -20.24 1.11 -26.78
C ARG A 234 -20.33 -0.41 -26.76
N ASP A 235 -20.87 -1.01 -27.81
CA ASP A 235 -21.07 -2.46 -27.87
C ASP A 235 -19.72 -3.21 -27.97
N GLU A 236 -18.72 -2.63 -28.65
CA GLU A 236 -17.34 -3.13 -28.66
C GLU A 236 -16.66 -3.04 -27.29
N LEU A 237 -16.85 -1.94 -26.56
CA LEU A 237 -16.37 -1.81 -25.18
C LEU A 237 -17.03 -2.82 -24.24
N ILE A 238 -18.34 -3.06 -24.41
CA ILE A 238 -19.06 -4.09 -23.64
C ILE A 238 -18.47 -5.46 -23.95
N ALA A 239 -18.32 -5.82 -25.22
CA ALA A 239 -17.75 -7.10 -25.62
C ALA A 239 -16.29 -7.27 -25.13
N TRP A 240 -15.51 -6.19 -25.12
CA TRP A 240 -14.15 -6.22 -24.56
C TRP A 240 -14.16 -6.42 -23.04
N VAL A 241 -15.01 -5.70 -22.31
CA VAL A 241 -15.16 -5.86 -20.86
C VAL A 241 -15.66 -7.26 -20.53
N GLU A 242 -16.67 -7.78 -21.22
CA GLU A 242 -17.16 -9.15 -21.06
C GLU A 242 -16.08 -10.18 -21.39
N GLY A 243 -15.28 -9.94 -22.43
CA GLY A 243 -14.14 -10.77 -22.78
C GLY A 243 -13.01 -10.74 -21.73
N GLU A 244 -12.75 -9.60 -21.10
CA GLU A 244 -11.81 -9.51 -19.98
C GLU A 244 -12.38 -10.14 -18.70
N LEU A 245 -13.68 -9.99 -18.43
CA LEU A 245 -14.36 -10.65 -17.32
C LEU A 245 -14.37 -12.18 -17.49
N ALA A 246 -14.52 -12.68 -18.72
CA ALA A 246 -14.47 -14.12 -19.02
C ALA A 246 -13.05 -14.72 -18.91
N LYS A 247 -11.99 -13.88 -19.02
CA LYS A 247 -10.61 -14.32 -18.79
C LYS A 247 -10.24 -14.37 -17.32
N ILE A 248 -11.02 -13.75 -16.45
CA ILE A 248 -10.91 -13.97 -15.01
C ILE A 248 -11.47 -15.37 -14.77
N PRO A 249 -10.65 -16.36 -14.39
CA PRO A 249 -11.17 -17.68 -14.08
C PRO A 249 -12.18 -17.54 -12.94
N GLU A 250 -13.41 -17.98 -13.20
CA GLU A 250 -14.39 -18.24 -12.16
C GLU A 250 -13.71 -19.26 -11.22
N VAL A 251 -13.34 -18.78 -10.03
CA VAL A 251 -12.75 -19.63 -9.00
C VAL A 251 -13.83 -20.62 -8.62
N ASP A 252 -13.66 -21.85 -9.07
CA ASP A 252 -14.46 -23.01 -8.74
C ASP A 252 -14.57 -23.08 -7.20
N PRO A 253 -15.78 -23.05 -6.60
CA PRO A 253 -15.92 -23.01 -5.15
C PRO A 253 -15.32 -24.25 -4.46
N ASP A 254 -15.09 -25.33 -5.20
CA ASP A 254 -14.54 -26.59 -4.67
C ASP A 254 -13.00 -26.64 -4.59
N GLN A 255 -12.27 -25.64 -5.12
CA GLN A 255 -10.81 -25.52 -4.96
C GLN A 255 -10.38 -24.35 -4.05
N SER A 256 -11.35 -23.64 -3.47
CA SER A 256 -11.13 -22.64 -2.43
C SER A 256 -11.42 -23.15 -1.03
N GLN A 257 -10.98 -24.39 -0.72
CA GLN A 257 -10.39 -24.64 0.59
C GLN A 257 -9.05 -23.89 0.65
N ILE A 258 -9.13 -22.56 0.64
CA ILE A 258 -8.10 -21.75 1.26
C ILE A 258 -8.20 -22.13 2.73
N ASP A 259 -7.14 -22.79 3.18
CA ASP A 259 -6.87 -23.17 4.55
C ASP A 259 -7.10 -21.97 5.48
N MET A 260 -8.30 -21.89 6.04
CA MET A 260 -8.71 -20.90 7.03
C MET A 260 -8.12 -21.18 8.41
N SER A 261 -7.25 -22.20 8.56
CA SER A 261 -6.60 -22.54 9.83
C SER A 261 -5.54 -21.51 10.27
N PHE A 262 -5.11 -20.60 9.40
CA PHE A 262 -4.09 -19.61 9.73
C PHE A 262 -4.63 -18.30 10.32
N MET A 263 -5.94 -18.17 10.51
CA MET A 263 -6.55 -16.99 11.18
C MET A 263 -7.03 -17.26 12.61
N GLU A 264 -6.76 -18.44 13.17
CA GLU A 264 -7.31 -18.85 14.47
C GLU A 264 -6.34 -18.66 15.66
N ASP A 265 -5.13 -18.12 15.42
CA ASP A 265 -4.10 -18.02 16.46
C ASP A 265 -3.58 -16.58 16.65
N GLU A 266 -4.46 -15.66 17.04
CA GLU A 266 -4.17 -14.55 17.99
C GLU A 266 -5.43 -13.70 18.23
N ALA A 267 -6.44 -14.30 18.86
CA ALA A 267 -7.41 -13.58 19.70
C ALA A 267 -8.21 -14.61 20.49
N GLN A 268 -7.63 -15.15 21.57
CA GLN A 268 -8.44 -15.70 22.66
C GLN A 268 -8.90 -14.56 23.57
N PRO A 269 -10.17 -14.13 23.51
CA PRO A 269 -11.03 -14.17 24.67
C PRO A 269 -11.72 -15.53 24.67
N SER A 270 -11.65 -16.22 25.80
CA SER A 270 -12.53 -17.33 26.21
C SER A 270 -13.61 -17.71 25.18
N ALA A 271 -13.41 -18.82 24.48
CA ALA A 271 -14.46 -19.48 23.72
C ALA A 271 -15.55 -19.93 24.70
N GLU A 272 -16.55 -19.07 24.91
CA GLU A 272 -17.88 -19.55 25.23
C GLU A 272 -18.38 -20.20 23.93
N GLU A 273 -18.62 -21.51 23.99
CA GLU A 273 -19.35 -22.24 22.96
C GLU A 273 -20.71 -21.54 22.78
N ILE A 274 -20.78 -20.61 21.82
CA ILE A 274 -22.03 -19.96 21.46
C ILE A 274 -22.92 -21.09 20.93
N SER A 275 -23.92 -21.46 21.73
CA SER A 275 -24.85 -22.53 21.38
C SER A 275 -25.52 -22.21 20.04
N ASP A 276 -25.82 -23.22 19.23
CA ASP A 276 -26.62 -23.07 18.01
C ASP A 276 -27.91 -22.27 18.25
N GLN A 277 -28.42 -22.31 19.49
CA GLN A 277 -29.57 -21.53 19.95
C GLN A 277 -29.31 -20.02 20.01
N ASP A 278 -28.10 -19.61 20.42
CA ASP A 278 -27.71 -18.20 20.49
C ASP A 278 -27.43 -17.65 19.09
N LEU A 279 -26.85 -18.47 18.21
CA LEU A 279 -26.64 -18.11 16.81
C LEU A 279 -27.98 -17.96 16.07
N ALA A 280 -28.93 -18.87 16.31
CA ALA A 280 -30.30 -18.74 15.79
C ALA A 280 -30.98 -17.46 16.31
N SER A 281 -30.86 -17.15 17.60
CA SER A 281 -31.42 -15.91 18.17
C SER A 281 -30.82 -14.65 17.56
N ARG A 282 -29.51 -14.69 17.23
CA ARG A 282 -28.80 -13.59 16.58
C ARG A 282 -29.25 -13.39 15.13
N VAL A 283 -29.47 -14.47 14.40
CA VAL A 283 -30.00 -14.43 13.03
C VAL A 283 -31.42 -13.90 13.03
N ASP A 284 -32.26 -14.33 13.98
CA ASP A 284 -33.63 -13.81 14.14
C ASP A 284 -33.65 -12.32 14.48
N GLU A 285 -32.74 -11.86 15.36
CA GLU A 285 -32.58 -10.44 15.69
C GLU A 285 -32.18 -9.62 14.44
N LEU A 286 -31.22 -10.12 13.67
CA LEU A 286 -30.77 -9.48 12.41
C LEU A 286 -31.88 -9.47 11.36
N TYR A 287 -32.65 -10.54 11.25
CA TYR A 287 -33.77 -10.65 10.33
C TYR A 287 -34.93 -9.73 10.74
N HIS A 288 -35.22 -9.60 12.03
CA HIS A 288 -36.17 -8.62 12.56
C HIS A 288 -35.71 -7.18 12.30
N ARG A 289 -34.43 -6.90 12.45
CA ARG A 289 -33.87 -5.58 12.14
C ARG A 289 -33.98 -5.25 10.65
N TYR A 290 -33.75 -6.24 9.79
CA TYR A 290 -33.89 -6.10 8.34
C TYR A 290 -35.36 -5.87 7.92
N THR A 291 -36.29 -6.67 8.44
CA THR A 291 -37.72 -6.55 8.12
C THR A 291 -38.31 -5.22 8.60
N THR A 292 -38.01 -4.80 9.83
CA THR A 292 -38.45 -3.50 10.36
C THR A 292 -37.84 -2.32 9.60
N ALA A 293 -36.58 -2.41 9.15
CA ALA A 293 -35.99 -1.39 8.28
C ALA A 293 -36.72 -1.33 6.92
N ARG A 294 -37.08 -2.48 6.36
CA ARG A 294 -37.79 -2.58 5.07
C ARG A 294 -39.22 -2.06 5.17
N GLU A 295 -39.93 -2.36 6.26
CA GLU A 295 -41.26 -1.80 6.55
C GLU A 295 -41.22 -0.27 6.67
N LYS A 296 -40.21 0.29 7.34
CA LYS A 296 -40.03 1.75 7.43
C LYS A 296 -39.81 2.39 6.06
N ILE A 297 -39.03 1.75 5.19
CA ILE A 297 -38.81 2.24 3.82
C ILE A 297 -40.12 2.22 3.04
N ILE A 298 -40.89 1.13 3.12
CA ILE A 298 -42.19 1.01 2.44
C ILE A 298 -43.16 2.07 2.97
N ALA A 299 -43.27 2.24 4.29
CA ALA A 299 -44.12 3.26 4.90
C ALA A 299 -43.74 4.69 4.46
N ASN A 300 -42.45 4.98 4.31
CA ASN A 300 -41.99 6.27 3.79
C ASN A 300 -42.36 6.46 2.32
N VAL A 301 -42.22 5.42 1.49
CA VAL A 301 -42.63 5.44 0.08
C VAL A 301 -44.15 5.63 -0.03
N ASP A 302 -44.95 4.91 0.74
CA ASP A 302 -46.40 5.05 0.77
C ASP A 302 -46.83 6.43 1.26
N ALA A 303 -46.16 6.99 2.26
CA ALA A 303 -46.37 8.36 2.72
C ALA A 303 -46.05 9.39 1.62
N THR A 304 -45.01 9.16 0.81
CA THR A 304 -44.69 10.05 -0.33
C THR A 304 -45.70 9.92 -1.46
N ILE A 305 -46.26 8.73 -1.70
CA ILE A 305 -47.31 8.51 -2.69
C ILE A 305 -48.61 9.19 -2.23
N ALA A 306 -48.97 9.05 -0.95
CA ALA A 306 -50.14 9.70 -0.35
C ALA A 306 -50.03 11.24 -0.33
N ALA A 307 -48.84 11.78 -0.05
CA ALA A 307 -48.60 13.23 -0.12
C ALA A 307 -48.70 13.77 -1.57
N ASN A 308 -48.29 12.97 -2.56
CA ASN A 308 -48.41 13.31 -3.97
C ASN A 308 -49.85 13.25 -4.50
N THR A 309 -50.69 12.33 -3.99
CA THR A 309 -52.11 12.24 -4.38
C THR A 309 -52.96 13.31 -3.71
N ALA A 310 -52.65 13.71 -2.48
CA ALA A 310 -53.34 14.82 -1.79
C ALA A 310 -53.06 16.20 -2.42
N SER A 311 -51.93 16.36 -3.12
CA SER A 311 -51.56 17.62 -3.78
C SER A 311 -52.14 17.80 -5.19
N SER A 312 -52.86 16.81 -5.73
CA SER A 312 -53.47 16.87 -7.08
C SER A 312 -54.99 17.09 -7.08
N SER A 313 -55.62 17.34 -5.93
CA SER A 313 -57.08 17.48 -5.81
C SER A 313 -57.52 18.81 -5.19
N THR A 314 -57.04 19.95 -5.72
CA THR A 314 -57.69 21.24 -5.47
C THR A 314 -57.82 22.08 -6.74
N THR A 315 -59.09 22.38 -7.04
CA THR A 315 -59.64 23.48 -7.85
C THR A 315 -59.68 23.36 -9.38
N THR A 316 -60.72 22.66 -9.85
CA THR A 316 -61.53 23.11 -10.98
C THR A 316 -62.61 24.05 -10.43
N THR A 317 -62.64 25.33 -10.81
CA THR A 317 -63.89 26.08 -10.98
C THR A 317 -63.70 27.19 -12.01
N ILE A 318 -64.54 27.13 -13.03
CA ILE A 318 -64.56 27.95 -14.23
C ILE A 318 -65.39 29.21 -13.94
N SER A 319 -64.91 30.40 -14.33
CA SER A 319 -65.77 31.51 -14.76
C SER A 319 -64.96 32.57 -15.54
N PRO A 320 -65.39 33.00 -16.74
CA PRO A 320 -64.70 34.01 -17.56
C PRO A 320 -65.41 35.37 -17.55
N GLU A 321 -64.69 36.51 -17.50
CA GLU A 321 -64.95 37.68 -18.38
C GLU A 321 -64.03 38.90 -18.15
N ALA A 322 -63.82 39.61 -19.28
CA ALA A 322 -63.65 41.06 -19.46
C ALA A 322 -62.26 41.74 -19.28
N ASN A 323 -61.56 41.85 -20.41
CA ASN A 323 -61.10 43.10 -21.07
C ASN A 323 -60.45 44.24 -20.24
N ARG A 324 -59.14 44.47 -20.48
CA ARG A 324 -58.64 45.76 -21.02
C ARG A 324 -57.17 45.69 -21.51
N PRO A 325 -56.81 46.35 -22.64
CA PRO A 325 -55.47 46.23 -23.23
C PRO A 325 -54.57 47.48 -23.08
N SER A 326 -53.30 47.27 -23.48
CA SER A 326 -52.28 48.25 -23.92
C SER A 326 -51.46 48.94 -22.80
N LEU A 327 -50.13 49.14 -22.87
CA LEU A 327 -49.22 49.37 -24.00
C LEU A 327 -47.79 48.81 -23.72
N ALA A 328 -47.21 48.28 -24.79
CA ALA A 328 -45.79 48.26 -25.21
C ALA A 328 -44.68 48.59 -24.18
N HIS A 329 -43.68 47.71 -24.09
CA HIS A 329 -42.29 48.02 -24.50
C HIS A 329 -41.64 46.75 -25.09
N GLN A 330 -41.37 46.84 -26.38
CA GLN A 330 -40.75 45.86 -27.23
C GLN A 330 -39.23 46.10 -27.19
N ARG A 331 -38.40 45.08 -26.96
CA ARG A 331 -37.04 45.05 -27.50
C ARG A 331 -36.49 43.63 -27.65
N THR A 332 -36.51 43.22 -28.92
CA THR A 332 -35.50 42.45 -29.68
C THR A 332 -35.16 41.03 -29.24
N ARG A 333 -35.79 40.10 -29.97
CA ARG A 333 -35.29 38.79 -30.38
C ARG A 333 -33.89 38.88 -31.00
N THR A 334 -33.02 37.95 -30.63
CA THR A 334 -32.11 37.30 -31.58
C THR A 334 -32.41 35.81 -31.59
N ASP A 335 -32.47 35.32 -32.81
CA ASP A 335 -32.81 34.00 -33.27
C ASP A 335 -31.69 33.02 -32.95
N ASP A 336 -32.02 31.90 -32.29
CA ASP A 336 -31.25 30.66 -32.38
C ASP A 336 -32.25 29.51 -32.27
N GLY A 337 -32.58 28.95 -33.43
CA GLY A 337 -33.51 27.87 -33.62
C GLY A 337 -32.97 26.56 -33.06
N LEU A 338 -33.23 26.29 -31.79
CA LEU A 338 -33.32 24.93 -31.25
C LEU A 338 -34.78 24.64 -30.94
N SER A 339 -35.43 23.90 -31.83
CA SER A 339 -36.70 23.24 -31.57
C SER A 339 -36.56 22.37 -30.32
N ARG A 340 -36.99 22.93 -29.20
CA ARG A 340 -37.04 22.30 -27.89
C ARG A 340 -38.18 21.29 -27.91
N ASN A 341 -37.90 20.07 -28.35
CA ASN A 341 -38.74 18.92 -28.01
C ASN A 341 -38.50 18.58 -26.53
N THR A 342 -38.96 19.44 -25.63
CA THR A 342 -39.10 19.08 -24.21
C THR A 342 -40.33 18.20 -24.10
N ASN A 343 -40.11 16.88 -24.04
CA ASN A 343 -41.11 15.99 -23.47
C ASN A 343 -41.42 16.53 -22.06
N PRO A 344 -42.66 17.01 -21.80
CA PRO A 344 -42.99 17.63 -20.51
C PRO A 344 -42.85 16.65 -19.34
N ASP A 345 -42.81 15.36 -19.63
CA ASP A 345 -42.55 14.30 -18.64
C ASP A 345 -41.09 14.24 -18.20
N LEU A 346 -40.14 14.59 -19.07
CA LEU A 346 -38.71 14.59 -18.73
C LEU A 346 -38.35 15.80 -17.84
N ASP A 347 -38.96 16.96 -18.12
CA ASP A 347 -38.78 18.16 -17.29
C ASP A 347 -39.44 17.99 -15.91
N ARG A 348 -40.57 17.28 -15.83
CA ARG A 348 -41.22 16.89 -14.57
C ARG A 348 -40.40 15.85 -13.78
N LEU A 349 -39.72 14.94 -14.47
CA LEU A 349 -38.83 13.96 -13.83
C LEU A 349 -37.52 14.60 -13.36
N ALA A 350 -36.97 15.54 -14.14
CA ALA A 350 -35.78 16.31 -13.78
C ALA A 350 -36.03 17.21 -12.57
N THR A 351 -37.19 17.88 -12.49
CA THR A 351 -37.58 18.67 -11.29
C THR A 351 -37.81 17.79 -10.06
N LYS A 352 -38.26 16.53 -10.23
CA LYS A 352 -38.37 15.55 -9.14
C LYS A 352 -37.03 14.98 -8.68
N LEU A 353 -36.03 14.85 -9.56
CA LEU A 353 -34.69 14.32 -9.25
C LEU A 353 -33.71 15.36 -8.72
N LEU A 354 -33.92 16.64 -9.04
CA LEU A 354 -33.09 17.77 -8.62
C LEU A 354 -32.73 17.80 -7.12
N PRO A 355 -33.68 17.58 -6.17
CA PRO A 355 -33.33 17.55 -4.74
C PRO A 355 -32.49 16.34 -4.31
N TYR A 356 -32.44 15.28 -5.11
CA TYR A 356 -31.67 14.05 -4.80
C TYR A 356 -30.28 14.04 -5.44
N LEU A 357 -30.00 14.90 -6.43
CA LEU A 357 -28.69 15.01 -7.05
C LEU A 357 -27.55 15.28 -6.06
N PRO A 358 -27.69 16.16 -5.05
CA PRO A 358 -26.64 16.38 -4.06
C PRO A 358 -26.32 15.09 -3.29
N VAL A 359 -27.35 14.34 -2.87
CA VAL A 359 -27.17 13.07 -2.15
C VAL A 359 -26.50 12.03 -3.06
N LEU A 360 -26.96 11.86 -4.30
CA LEU A 360 -26.36 10.95 -5.28
C LEU A 360 -24.90 11.31 -5.60
N SER A 361 -24.59 12.61 -5.73
CA SER A 361 -23.21 13.06 -5.93
C SER A 361 -22.34 12.82 -4.70
N SER A 362 -22.89 12.98 -3.49
CA SER A 362 -22.19 12.70 -2.24
C SER A 362 -21.92 11.19 -2.05
N THR A 363 -22.86 10.33 -2.44
CA THR A 363 -22.68 8.88 -2.36
C THR A 363 -21.70 8.40 -3.42
N GLN A 364 -21.74 8.96 -4.64
CA GLN A 364 -20.76 8.66 -5.69
C GLN A 364 -19.36 9.11 -5.29
N THR A 365 -19.19 10.30 -4.71
CA THR A 365 -17.88 10.76 -4.22
C THR A 365 -17.39 9.94 -3.03
N SER A 366 -18.28 9.52 -2.14
CA SER A 366 -17.94 8.59 -1.06
C SER A 366 -17.52 7.22 -1.61
N SER A 367 -18.21 6.68 -2.62
CA SER A 367 -17.88 5.37 -3.19
C SER A 367 -16.54 5.40 -3.92
N THR A 368 -16.26 6.46 -4.70
CA THR A 368 -14.97 6.62 -5.36
C THR A 368 -13.84 6.81 -4.35
N SER A 369 -14.05 7.59 -3.29
CA SER A 369 -13.08 7.72 -2.19
C SER A 369 -12.78 6.38 -1.52
N LEU A 370 -13.80 5.58 -1.21
CA LEU A 370 -13.61 4.24 -0.64
C LEU A 370 -12.89 3.29 -1.61
N GLN A 371 -13.18 3.37 -2.91
CA GLN A 371 -12.49 2.58 -3.93
C GLN A 371 -11.00 2.95 -4.04
N VAL A 372 -10.68 4.25 -3.95
CA VAL A 372 -9.29 4.73 -3.92
C VAL A 372 -8.59 4.26 -2.64
N GLN A 373 -9.24 4.38 -1.47
CA GLN A 373 -8.67 3.90 -0.20
C GLN A 373 -8.43 2.39 -0.20
N THR A 374 -9.39 1.60 -0.67
CA THR A 374 -9.25 0.13 -0.74
C THR A 374 -8.16 -0.30 -1.72
N SER A 375 -8.05 0.34 -2.88
CA SER A 375 -6.95 0.07 -3.82
C SER A 375 -5.58 0.47 -3.27
N HIS A 376 -5.51 1.59 -2.55
CA HIS A 376 -4.29 2.02 -1.84
C HIS A 376 -3.87 1.01 -0.76
N LEU A 377 -4.81 0.58 0.10
CA LEU A 377 -4.53 -0.42 1.13
C LEU A 377 -4.10 -1.76 0.55
N ARG A 378 -4.74 -2.22 -0.53
CA ARG A 378 -4.32 -3.44 -1.25
C ARG A 378 -2.89 -3.32 -1.78
N ARG A 379 -2.53 -2.16 -2.34
CA ARG A 379 -1.17 -1.90 -2.81
C ARG A 379 -0.19 -1.91 -1.63
N GLN A 380 -0.50 -1.24 -0.53
CA GLN A 380 0.34 -1.23 0.67
C GLN A 380 0.52 -2.62 1.27
N LEU A 381 -0.54 -3.43 1.32
CA LEU A 381 -0.48 -4.81 1.80
C LEU A 381 0.39 -5.68 0.89
N SER A 382 0.23 -5.54 -0.44
CA SER A 382 1.06 -6.26 -1.41
C SER A 382 2.53 -5.84 -1.34
N THR A 383 2.83 -4.55 -1.19
CA THR A 383 4.22 -4.09 -1.01
C THR A 383 4.81 -4.62 0.28
N SER A 384 4.09 -4.52 1.40
CA SER A 384 4.54 -5.06 2.68
C SER A 384 4.74 -6.57 2.64
N SER A 385 3.81 -7.32 2.04
CA SER A 385 3.95 -8.77 1.83
C SER A 385 5.17 -9.12 0.95
N SER A 386 5.42 -8.32 -0.11
CA SER A 386 6.62 -8.51 -0.94
C SER A 386 7.91 -8.20 -0.19
N GLU A 387 7.87 -7.24 0.74
CA GLU A 387 9.02 -6.88 1.58
C GLU A 387 9.28 -7.96 2.64
N THR A 388 8.23 -8.44 3.32
CA THR A 388 8.37 -9.53 4.31
C THR A 388 8.90 -10.79 3.65
N THR A 389 8.35 -11.20 2.51
CA THR A 389 8.86 -12.34 1.73
C THR A 389 10.32 -12.17 1.30
N LYS A 390 10.73 -10.99 0.84
CA LYS A 390 12.15 -10.70 0.54
C LYS A 390 13.04 -10.77 1.78
N THR A 391 12.60 -10.23 2.90
CA THR A 391 13.36 -10.29 4.16
C THR A 391 13.48 -11.72 4.67
N LEU A 392 12.41 -12.52 4.59
CA LEU A 392 12.43 -13.94 4.92
C LEU A 392 13.36 -14.72 4.00
N GLN A 393 13.34 -14.47 2.69
CA GLN A 393 14.25 -15.11 1.75
C GLN A 393 15.71 -14.74 2.03
N ARG A 394 15.99 -13.47 2.38
CA ARG A 394 17.33 -13.05 2.80
C ARG A 394 17.76 -13.77 4.07
N LEU A 395 16.90 -13.82 5.08
CA LEU A 395 17.17 -14.54 6.33
C LEU A 395 17.36 -16.05 6.07
N ALA A 396 16.63 -16.64 5.13
CA ALA A 396 16.79 -18.03 4.73
C ALA A 396 18.15 -18.26 4.05
N GLY A 397 18.58 -17.32 3.21
CA GLY A 397 19.92 -17.36 2.59
C GLY A 397 21.06 -17.18 3.59
N GLU A 398 20.85 -16.39 4.65
CA GLU A 398 21.82 -16.16 5.73
C GLU A 398 21.82 -17.29 6.77
N SER A 399 20.70 -17.98 6.95
CA SER A 399 20.54 -19.07 7.90
C SER A 399 20.95 -20.41 7.28
N TYR A 400 21.96 -21.06 7.83
CA TYR A 400 22.30 -22.45 7.48
C TYR A 400 21.32 -23.48 8.05
N LEU A 401 20.33 -23.05 8.85
CA LEU A 401 19.37 -23.92 9.54
C LEU A 401 18.10 -24.18 8.72
N VAL A 402 17.83 -23.37 7.70
CA VAL A 402 16.60 -23.42 6.92
C VAL A 402 16.94 -23.58 5.43
N PRO A 403 16.24 -24.43 4.67
CA PRO A 403 16.46 -24.55 3.23
C PRO A 403 16.29 -23.20 2.51
N GLN A 404 17.17 -22.89 1.56
CA GLN A 404 17.19 -21.58 0.86
C GLN A 404 15.91 -21.29 0.06
N ASP A 405 15.09 -22.31 -0.22
CA ASP A 405 13.80 -22.20 -0.92
C ASP A 405 12.59 -22.08 0.03
N ALA A 406 12.81 -22.02 1.35
CA ALA A 406 11.75 -21.91 2.34
C ALA A 406 11.20 -20.48 2.42
N THR A 407 10.32 -20.14 1.48
CA THR A 407 9.52 -18.90 1.52
C THR A 407 8.32 -19.01 2.47
N SER A 408 7.95 -20.22 2.87
CA SER A 408 6.82 -20.49 3.78
C SER A 408 7.24 -20.40 5.25
N MET A 409 6.47 -19.64 6.04
CA MET A 409 6.63 -19.51 7.49
C MET A 409 6.52 -20.87 8.22
N ILE A 410 5.78 -21.83 7.65
CA ILE A 410 5.64 -23.19 8.18
C ILE A 410 6.98 -23.95 8.13
N ALA A 411 7.78 -23.74 7.09
CA ALA A 411 9.10 -24.36 6.99
C ALA A 411 10.07 -23.81 8.04
N TRP A 412 9.96 -22.52 8.37
CA TRP A 412 10.71 -21.91 9.47
C TRP A 412 10.29 -22.45 10.83
N ALA A 413 8.98 -22.61 11.07
CA ALA A 413 8.48 -23.20 12.31
C ALA A 413 8.98 -24.63 12.50
N LYS A 414 8.92 -25.46 11.46
CA LYS A 414 9.42 -26.84 11.50
C LYS A 414 10.93 -26.92 11.71
N ALA A 415 11.71 -26.07 11.03
CA ALA A 415 13.15 -26.02 11.21
C ALA A 415 13.54 -25.55 12.62
N ALA A 416 12.80 -24.58 13.19
CA ALA A 416 12.99 -24.13 14.56
C ALA A 416 12.69 -25.25 15.58
N GLU A 417 11.63 -26.03 15.35
CA GLU A 417 11.28 -27.17 16.20
C GLU A 417 12.36 -28.26 16.14
N GLU A 418 12.82 -28.61 14.93
CA GLU A 418 13.86 -29.64 14.75
C GLU A 418 15.20 -29.24 15.38
N THR A 419 15.63 -27.99 15.17
CA THR A 419 16.87 -27.47 15.75
C THR A 419 16.77 -27.29 17.27
N GLY A 420 15.60 -26.90 17.77
CA GLY A 420 15.28 -26.91 19.20
C GLY A 420 15.35 -28.31 19.81
N GLY A 421 14.88 -29.34 19.08
CA GLY A 421 15.01 -30.73 19.47
C GLY A 421 16.47 -31.19 19.54
N GLN A 422 17.25 -30.92 18.48
CA GLN A 422 18.67 -31.30 18.39
C GLN A 422 19.53 -30.61 19.47
N THR A 423 19.31 -29.33 19.72
CA THR A 423 20.03 -28.59 20.77
C THR A 423 19.69 -29.09 22.16
N ASN A 424 18.41 -29.37 22.45
CA ASN A 424 18.02 -29.98 23.72
C ASN A 424 18.64 -31.37 23.92
N GLN A 425 18.70 -32.19 22.87
CA GLN A 425 19.36 -33.48 22.94
C GLN A 425 20.86 -33.34 23.22
N PHE A 426 21.54 -32.47 22.48
CA PHE A 426 22.97 -32.19 22.68
C PHE A 426 23.27 -31.69 24.10
N VAL A 427 22.45 -30.77 24.63
CA VAL A 427 22.61 -30.28 26.01
C VAL A 427 22.38 -31.41 27.02
N ARG A 428 21.38 -32.26 26.80
CA ARG A 428 21.12 -33.41 27.68
C ARG A 428 22.29 -34.39 27.69
N GLU A 429 22.82 -34.73 26.52
CA GLU A 429 24.00 -35.60 26.41
C GLU A 429 25.24 -35.00 27.09
N GLN A 430 25.45 -33.68 26.99
CA GLN A 430 26.53 -33.00 27.70
C GLN A 430 26.34 -32.97 29.22
N VAL A 431 25.10 -32.78 29.68
CA VAL A 431 24.78 -32.83 31.12
C VAL A 431 25.00 -34.23 31.67
N GLU A 432 24.53 -35.27 30.98
CA GLU A 432 24.74 -36.67 31.37
C GLU A 432 26.24 -37.04 31.38
N ALA A 433 27.00 -36.62 30.37
CA ALA A 433 28.45 -36.80 30.34
C ALA A 433 29.14 -36.06 31.51
N GLY A 434 28.68 -34.85 31.83
CA GLY A 434 29.12 -34.06 32.97
C GLY A 434 28.84 -34.77 34.30
N GLU A 435 27.63 -35.26 34.51
CA GLU A 435 27.24 -36.02 35.70
C GLU A 435 28.04 -37.31 35.86
N ALA A 436 28.29 -38.03 34.76
CA ALA A 436 29.15 -39.20 34.77
C ALA A 436 30.60 -38.84 35.15
N SER A 437 31.13 -37.73 34.65
CA SER A 437 32.48 -37.25 35.00
C SER A 437 32.59 -36.86 36.48
N ILE A 438 31.57 -36.18 37.02
CA ILE A 438 31.48 -35.81 38.45
C ILE A 438 31.39 -37.06 39.31
N SER A 439 30.59 -38.04 38.90
CA SER A 439 30.45 -39.32 39.61
C SER A 439 31.79 -40.07 39.67
N ARG A 440 32.55 -40.11 38.56
CA ARG A 440 33.93 -40.65 38.55
C ARG A 440 34.88 -39.85 39.43
N ALA A 441 34.79 -38.52 39.45
CA ALA A 441 35.61 -37.71 40.33
C ALA A 441 35.29 -37.95 41.81
N LYS A 442 34.02 -38.15 42.16
CA LYS A 442 33.58 -38.51 43.52
C LYS A 442 34.15 -39.85 43.96
N THR A 443 34.10 -40.89 43.13
CA THR A 443 34.67 -42.20 43.49
C THR A 443 36.19 -42.13 43.67
N ILE A 444 36.90 -41.36 42.84
CA ILE A 444 38.35 -41.12 43.02
C ILE A 444 38.62 -40.40 44.34
N LEU A 445 37.82 -39.38 44.70
CA LEU A 445 37.94 -38.68 45.98
C LEU A 445 37.70 -39.58 47.19
N GLU A 446 36.71 -40.48 47.11
CA GLU A 446 36.46 -41.47 48.16
C GLU A 446 37.65 -42.43 48.34
N VAL A 447 38.25 -42.90 47.23
CA VAL A 447 39.47 -43.72 47.25
C VAL A 447 40.66 -42.96 47.84
N LEU A 448 40.83 -41.68 47.51
CA LEU A 448 41.90 -40.86 48.09
C LEU A 448 41.67 -40.61 49.58
N LYS A 449 40.42 -40.42 50.00
CA LYS A 449 40.04 -40.24 51.41
C LYS A 449 40.30 -41.51 52.21
N SER A 450 39.89 -42.68 51.72
CA SER A 450 40.17 -43.96 52.38
C SER A 450 41.67 -44.25 52.46
N ARG A 451 42.45 -43.93 51.42
CA ARG A 451 43.91 -44.02 51.45
C ARG A 451 44.53 -43.07 52.47
N LYS A 452 44.03 -41.84 52.58
CA LYS A 452 44.47 -40.86 53.59
C LYS A 452 44.19 -41.36 55.01
N ASP A 453 42.99 -41.91 55.24
CA ASP A 453 42.60 -42.43 56.55
C ASP A 453 43.47 -43.64 56.94
N ALA A 454 43.79 -44.53 55.99
CA ALA A 454 44.73 -45.63 56.20
C ALA A 454 46.15 -45.16 56.54
N LEU A 455 46.67 -44.15 55.83
CA LEU A 455 47.95 -43.50 56.14
C LEU A 455 47.94 -42.83 57.52
N GLY A 456 46.82 -42.20 57.89
CA GLY A 456 46.62 -41.58 59.21
C GLY A 456 46.67 -42.62 60.33
N SER A 457 46.02 -43.77 60.15
CA SER A 457 46.07 -44.89 61.10
C SER A 457 47.50 -45.40 61.30
N MET A 458 48.30 -45.52 60.23
CA MET A 458 49.71 -45.95 60.35
C MET A 458 50.61 -44.92 61.06
N ARG A 459 50.21 -43.65 61.12
CA ARG A 459 50.99 -42.59 61.79
C ARG A 459 50.72 -42.52 63.29
N GLY A 460 49.67 -43.19 63.79
CA GLY A 460 49.31 -43.23 65.21
C GLY A 460 50.03 -44.32 66.03
N ASP A 461 50.77 -45.23 65.38
CA ASP A 461 51.46 -46.37 66.03
C ASP A 461 52.99 -46.18 66.19
N LEU A 462 53.47 -44.92 66.20
CA LEU A 462 54.84 -44.54 66.57
C LEU A 462 54.79 -43.67 67.83
#